data_AF-A0A506Y396-F1
#
_entry.id   AF-A0A506Y396-F1
#
_cell.length_a   1.000
_cell.length_b   1.000
_cell.length_c   1.000
_cell.angle_alpha   90.00
_cell.angle_beta   90.00
_cell.angle_gamma   90.00
#
_symmetry.space_group_name_H-M   'P 1'
#
loop_
_entity.id
_entity.type
_entity.pdbx_description
1 polymer ?
#
loop_
_entity_poly.entity_id
_entity_poly.type
_entity_poly.pdbx_seq_one_letter_code
_entity_poly.pdbx_strand_id
1 'polypeptide(L)' 'MSDQANRVVPAGWYEDPDDTTIVRWWNGLGWTENVAAKPERPAPVGEL' A
#
# COMPACT_ATOMS: atom_id res chain seq x y z
N MET A 1 -27.17 9.29 10.03
CA MET A 1 -26.26 8.42 9.25
C MET A 1 -24.86 9.03 9.31
N SER A 2 -24.10 8.80 10.38
CA SER A 2 -22.75 9.41 10.53
C SER A 2 -21.86 8.51 11.39
N ASP A 3 -21.39 7.40 10.82
CA ASP A 3 -20.41 6.50 11.45
C ASP A 3 -19.12 6.45 10.60
N GLN A 4 -18.69 7.60 10.09
CA GLN A 4 -17.30 7.75 9.62
C GLN A 4 -16.41 7.88 10.85
N ALA A 5 -16.32 6.79 11.63
CA ALA A 5 -15.25 6.61 12.58
C ALA A 5 -13.94 6.86 11.81
N ASN A 6 -13.21 7.89 12.24
CA ASN A 6 -11.95 8.35 11.69
C ASN A 6 -11.01 7.14 11.45
N ARG A 7 -11.00 6.60 10.22
CA ARG A 7 -10.19 5.42 9.89
C ARG A 7 -8.75 5.88 9.80
N VAL A 8 -8.02 5.70 10.89
CA VAL A 8 -6.57 5.83 10.91
C VAL A 8 -5.99 4.73 10.03
N VAL A 9 -5.31 5.12 8.95
CA VAL A 9 -4.57 4.17 8.10
C VAL A 9 -3.26 3.84 8.84
N PRO A 10 -3.00 2.56 9.18
CA PRO A 10 -1.79 2.19 9.91
C PRO A 10 -0.54 2.41 9.07
N ALA A 11 0.60 2.64 9.71
CA ALA A 11 1.87 2.74 9.01
C ALA A 11 2.19 1.43 8.28
N GLY A 12 2.68 1.54 7.04
CA GLY A 12 2.86 0.38 6.17
C GLY A 12 3.30 0.74 4.76
N TRP A 13 3.62 -0.28 3.97
CA TRP A 13 3.84 -0.16 2.53
C TRP A 13 2.52 -0.26 1.79
N TYR A 14 2.25 0.71 0.92
CA TYR A 14 1.04 0.79 0.12
C TYR A 14 1.40 1.19 -1.31
N GLU A 15 0.50 0.92 -2.25
CA GLU A 15 0.70 1.32 -3.64
C GLU A 15 0.83 2.84 -3.75
N ASP A 16 1.81 3.29 -4.54
CA ASP A 16 2.04 4.69 -4.77
C ASP A 16 0.94 5.24 -5.72
N PRO A 17 0.23 6.33 -5.35
CA PRO A 17 -0.86 6.87 -6.16
C PRO A 17 -0.39 7.49 -7.47
N ASP A 18 0.88 7.90 -7.55
CA ASP A 18 1.48 8.50 -8.74
C ASP A 18 2.20 7.47 -9.62
N ASP A 19 2.66 6.36 -9.03
CA ASP A 19 3.37 5.28 -9.75
C ASP A 19 2.97 3.87 -9.27
N THR A 20 2.06 3.24 -10.01
CA THR A 20 1.57 1.88 -9.71
C THR A 20 2.62 0.76 -9.74
N THR A 21 3.84 1.04 -10.20
CA THR A 21 4.96 0.07 -10.27
C THR A 21 5.75 -0.03 -8.97
N ILE A 22 5.53 0.90 -8.03
CA ILE A 22 6.21 0.94 -6.73
C ILE A 22 5.21 0.91 -5.58
N VAL A 23 5.73 0.61 -4.40
CA VAL A 23 5.07 0.85 -3.11
C VAL A 23 5.82 1.96 -2.37
N ARG A 24 5.09 2.87 -1.75
CA ARG A 24 5.62 3.94 -0.91
C ARG A 24 5.28 3.67 0.55
N TRP A 25 6.10 4.14 1.48
CA TRP A 25 5.82 4.00 2.90
C TRP A 25 4.87 5.11 3.39
N TRP A 26 3.77 4.70 4.01
CA TRP A 26 2.88 5.57 4.79
C TRP A 26 3.27 5.47 6.27
N ASN A 27 3.48 6.60 6.94
CA ASN A 27 3.90 6.61 8.35
C ASN A 27 2.74 6.75 9.36
N GLY A 28 1.48 6.75 8.91
CA GLY A 28 0.31 7.01 9.76
C GLY A 28 -0.23 8.44 9.66
N LEU A 29 0.59 9.39 9.19
CA LEU A 29 0.25 10.81 9.03
C LEU A 29 0.43 11.31 7.59
N GLY A 30 1.36 10.72 6.85
CA GLY A 30 1.75 11.12 5.50
C GLY A 30 2.57 10.06 4.77
N TRP A 31 2.66 10.20 3.45
CA TRP A 31 3.61 9.47 2.63
C TRP A 31 5.04 9.96 2.90
N THR A 32 6.02 9.06 2.91
CA THR A 32 7.45 9.41 3.03
C THR A 32 8.18 9.17 1.72
N GLU A 33 9.46 9.55 1.63
CA GLU A 33 10.30 9.34 0.45
C GLU A 33 10.79 7.89 0.28
N ASN A 34 10.42 7.00 1.21
CA ASN A 34 10.82 5.60 1.15
C ASN A 34 9.93 4.88 0.14
N VAL A 35 10.56 4.36 -0.92
CA VAL A 35 9.91 3.60 -1.99
C VAL A 35 10.60 2.25 -2.16
N ALA A 36 9.82 1.26 -2.60
CA ALA A 36 10.33 -0.05 -2.99
C ALA A 36 9.61 -0.51 -4.27
N ALA A 37 10.27 -1.35 -5.06
CA ALA A 37 9.61 -1.99 -6.19
C ALA A 37 8.42 -2.81 -5.70
N LYS A 38 7.28 -2.71 -6.39
CA LYS A 38 6.12 -3.52 -6.07
C LYS A 38 6.50 -4.99 -6.26
N PRO A 39 6.29 -5.86 -5.26
CA PRO A 39 6.59 -7.28 -5.43
C PRO A 39 5.71 -7.82 -6.55
N GLU A 40 6.32 -8.46 -7.54
CA GLU A 40 5.58 -9.24 -8.51
C GLU A 40 4.83 -10.30 -7.72
N ARG A 41 3.50 -10.28 -7.82
CA ARG A 41 2.70 -11.33 -7.20
C ARG A 41 3.14 -12.63 -7.90
N PRO A 42 3.75 -13.60 -7.21
CA PRO A 42 4.11 -14.85 -7.86
C PRO A 42 2.82 -15.38 -8.48
N ALA A 43 2.88 -15.73 -9.78
CA ALA A 43 1.75 -16.34 -10.46
C ALA A 43 1.22 -17.45 -9.55
N PRO A 44 -0.10 -17.53 -9.29
CA PRO A 44 -0.62 -18.65 -8.53
C PRO A 44 -0.14 -19.90 -9.26
N VAL A 45 0.74 -20.67 -8.61
CA VAL A 45 1.20 -21.95 -9.11
C VAL A 45 -0.06 -22.80 -9.12
N GLY A 46 -0.71 -22.88 -10.28
CA GLY A 46 -1.90 -23.67 -10.46
C GLY A 46 -1.56 -25.11 -10.11
N GLU A 47 -2.21 -25.61 -9.06
CA GLU A 47 -2.37 -27.05 -8.87
C GLU A 47 -3.15 -27.59 -10.08
N LEU A 48 -2.44 -28.42 -10.84
CA LEU A 48 -2.80 -29.40 -11.89
C LEU A 48 -4.26 -29.53 -12.35
#